data_AF-B7QGF5-F1
#
_entry.id   AF-B7QGF5-F1
#
_cell.length_a   1.000
_cell.length_b   1.000
_cell.length_c   1.000
_cell.angle_alpha   90.00
_cell.angle_beta   90.00
_cell.angle_gamma   90.00
#
_symmetry.space_group_name_H-M   'P 1'
#
loop_
_entity.id
_entity.type
_entity.pdbx_description
1 polymer ?
#
loop_
_entity_poly.entity_id
_entity_poly.type
_entity_poly.pdbx_seq_one_letter_code
_entity_poly.pdbx_strand_id
1 'polypeptide(L)' 'FQDERLAGGYENVPTRDIHMNQVNFEQHWLFFLREYIKPVQEKVFLGYFHDV' A
#
# COMPACT_ATOMS: atom_id res chain seq x y z
N PHE A 1 -12.00 -10.02 -0.75
CA PHE A 1 -12.00 -8.78 0.05
C PHE A 1 -11.66 -9.09 1.50
N GLN A 2 -10.59 -9.84 1.76
CA GLN A 2 -10.06 -9.97 3.11
C GLN A 2 -8.87 -9.01 3.19
N ASP A 3 -9.03 -7.99 4.02
CA ASP A 3 -7.99 -7.05 4.36
C ASP A 3 -7.09 -7.74 5.40
N GLU A 4 -5.83 -8.02 5.06
CA GLU A 4 -4.86 -8.69 5.93
C GLU A 4 -4.25 -7.69 6.93
N ARG A 5 -5.07 -7.10 7.79
CA ARG A 5 -4.55 -6.29 8.92
C ARG A 5 -4.35 -7.16 10.15
N LEU A 6 -3.28 -6.88 10.89
CA LEU A 6 -2.92 -7.59 12.11
C LEU A 6 -3.97 -7.31 13.20
N ALA A 7 -4.70 -8.34 13.62
CA ALA A 7 -5.78 -8.30 14.62
C ALA A 7 -5.32 -7.98 16.08
N GLY A 8 -4.20 -7.29 16.25
CA GLY A 8 -3.52 -7.06 17.53
C GLY A 8 -3.78 -5.68 18.11
N GLY A 9 -5.04 -5.34 18.38
CA GLY A 9 -5.41 -4.24 19.28
C GLY A 9 -6.15 -3.07 18.62
N TYR A 10 -7.49 -3.11 18.67
CA TYR A 10 -8.40 -2.01 18.33
C TYR A 10 -8.26 -1.45 16.90
N GLU A 11 -8.88 -2.12 15.94
CA GLU A 11 -8.89 -1.70 14.53
C GLU A 11 -10.29 -1.74 13.91
N ASN A 12 -11.32 -1.50 14.73
CA ASN A 12 -12.72 -1.65 14.34
C ASN A 12 -13.35 -0.34 13.87
N VAL A 13 -12.56 0.69 13.55
CA VAL A 13 -13.12 1.95 13.04
C VAL A 13 -13.31 1.79 11.53
N PRO A 14 -14.55 1.56 11.05
CA PRO A 14 -14.78 1.53 9.61
C PRO A 14 -14.44 2.90 9.05
N THR A 15 -13.55 2.91 8.08
CA THR A 15 -13.20 4.11 7.32
C THR A 15 -14.10 4.16 6.08
N ARG A 16 -14.54 5.36 5.70
CA ARG A 16 -15.39 5.55 4.51
C ARG A 16 -14.50 5.73 3.28
N ASP A 17 -14.01 4.60 2.78
CA ASP A 17 -12.92 4.58 1.80
C ASP A 17 -13.37 4.00 0.46
N ILE A 18 -12.62 4.30 -0.59
CA ILE A 18 -12.74 3.65 -1.89
C ILE A 18 -11.36 3.10 -2.24
N HIS A 19 -11.27 1.78 -2.34
CA HIS A 19 -10.07 1.08 -2.77
C HIS A 19 -9.91 1.21 -4.29
N MET A 20 -8.67 1.30 -4.76
CA MET A 20 -8.37 1.51 -6.18
C MET A 20 -8.88 0.38 -7.09
N ASN A 21 -9.06 -0.84 -6.56
CA ASN A 21 -9.68 -1.95 -7.29
C ASN A 21 -11.20 -1.78 -7.49
N GLN A 22 -11.90 -1.05 -6.60
CA GLN A 22 -13.33 -0.76 -6.72
C GLN A 22 -13.63 0.23 -7.87
N VAL A 23 -12.62 0.95 -8.33
CA VAL A 23 -12.71 1.94 -9.43
C VAL A 23 -11.79 1.59 -10.61
N ASN A 24 -11.37 0.31 -10.72
CA ASN A 24 -10.53 -0.20 -11.81
C ASN A 24 -9.19 0.56 -12.01
N PHE A 25 -8.65 1.15 -10.95
CA PHE A 25 -7.42 1.95 -11.00
C PHE A 25 -6.22 1.28 -10.31
N GLU A 26 -6.39 0.07 -9.80
CA GLU A 26 -5.36 -0.69 -9.07
C GLU A 26 -4.03 -0.79 -9.81
N GLN A 27 -4.04 -1.11 -11.10
CA GLN A 27 -2.79 -1.23 -11.89
C GLN A 27 -2.03 0.10 -12.00
N HIS A 28 -2.75 1.21 -12.15
CA HIS A 28 -2.14 2.54 -12.17
C HIS A 28 -1.56 2.91 -10.81
N TRP A 29 -2.25 2.54 -9.73
CA TRP A 29 -1.77 2.72 -8.37
C TRP A 29 -0.50 1.91 -8.09
N LEU A 30 -0.46 0.64 -8.49
CA LEU A 30 0.72 -0.22 -8.33
C LEU A 30 1.92 0.30 -9.14
N PHE A 31 1.68 0.79 -10.37
CA PHE A 31 2.72 1.45 -11.17
C PHE A 31 3.26 2.68 -10.44
N PHE A 32 2.39 3.53 -9.91
CA PHE A 32 2.81 4.73 -9.16
C PHE A 32 3.68 4.37 -7.95
N LEU A 33 3.29 3.36 -7.16
CA LEU A 33 4.07 2.91 -6.02
C LEU A 33 5.46 2.42 -6.44
N ARG A 34 5.56 1.64 -7.51
CA ARG A 34 6.83 1.12 -8.01
C ARG A 34 7.75 2.22 -8.54
N GLU A 35 7.24 3.10 -9.38
CA GLU A 35 8.08 4.05 -10.12
C GLU A 35 8.44 5.29 -9.29
N TYR A 36 7.60 5.69 -8.33
CA TYR A 36 7.79 6.93 -7.58
C TYR A 36 8.05 6.70 -6.10
N ILE A 37 7.32 5.78 -5.46
CA ILE A 37 7.45 5.60 -4.01
C ILE A 37 8.65 4.71 -3.65
N LYS A 38 8.89 3.61 -4.37
CA LYS A 38 10.06 2.74 -4.12
C LYS A 38 11.39 3.52 -4.15
N PRO A 39 11.70 4.37 -5.15
CA PRO A 39 12.95 5.13 -5.14
C PRO A 39 13.08 6.12 -3.98
N VAL A 40 11.96 6.68 -3.51
CA VAL A 40 11.96 7.56 -2.33
C VAL A 40 12.25 6.74 -1.07
N GLN A 41 11.59 5.60 -0.92
CA GLN A 41 11.76 4.70 0.21
C GLN A 41 13.20 4.19 0.32
N GLU A 42 13.80 3.74 -0.77
CA GLU A 42 15.19 3.25 -0.77
C GLU A 42 16.20 4.36 -0.44
N LYS A 43 15.92 5.61 -0.82
CA LYS A 43 16.76 6.76 -0.46
C LYS A 43 16.67 7.14 1.01
N VAL A 44 15.47 7.06 1.58
CA VAL A 44 15.20 7.49 2.97
C VAL A 44 15.58 6.39 3.97
N PHE A 45 15.34 5.12 3.61
CA PHE A 45 15.56 3.96 4.48
C PHE A 45 16.70 3.10 3.94
N LEU A 46 17.92 3.50 4.26
CA LEU A 46 19.14 2.82 3.80
C LEU A 46 19.16 1.35 4.26
N GLY A 47 19.43 0.44 3.33
CA GLY A 47 19.47 -1.01 3.58
C GLY A 47 18.11 -1.71 3.48
N TYR A 48 17.01 -0.98 3.25
CA TYR A 48 15.72 -1.54 2.93
C TYR A 48 15.56 -1.68 1.40
N PHE A 49 15.50 -2.91 0.91
CA PHE A 49 15.27 -3.24 -0.51
C PHE A 49 13.93 -3.93 -0.67
N HIS A 50 13.16 -3.53 -1.69
CA HIS A 50 11.87 -4.14 -2.01
C HIS A 50 11.88 -4.63 -3.46
N ASP A 51 12.31 -5.89 -3.64
CA ASP A 51 12.29 -6.64 -4.91
C ASP A 51 11.79 -8.07 -4.67
N VAL A 52 10.55 -8.17 -4.16
CA VAL A 52 9.78 -9.42 -4.11
C VAL A 52 8.49 -9.23 -4.90
#